data_AF-A0A0F8ZLZ3-F1
#
_entry.id   AF-A0A0F8ZLZ3-F1
#
_cell.length_a   1.000
_cell.length_b   1.000
_cell.length_c   1.000
_cell.angle_alpha   90.00
_cell.angle_beta   90.00
_cell.angle_gamma   90.00
#
_symmetry.space_group_name_H-M   'P 1'
#
loop_
_entity.id
_entity.type
_entity.pdbx_description
1 polymer ?
#
loop_
_entity_poly.entity_id
_entity_poly.type
_entity_poly.pdbx_seq_one_letter_code
_entity_poly.pdbx_strand_id
1 'polypeptide(L)'
;MGMKRRSVTMTNESWGAVRQGLRKSVGQNNYTTWIEPLEFSDLTDGIATFVVPSQFVGNWVSRNFGEQIIQEITATCMVARRLSRNLSRRRPAYRTFPESCQYGGVGA
;
A
#
# COMPACT_ATOMS: atom_id res chain seq x y z
N MET A 1 -25.34 9.93 3.79
CA MET A 1 -24.11 9.65 3.00
C MET A 1 -23.18 8.77 3.85
N GLY A 2 -23.37 7.44 3.84
CA GLY A 2 -22.57 6.54 4.67
C GLY A 2 -21.26 6.18 3.97
N MET A 3 -20.16 6.88 4.28
CA MET A 3 -18.84 6.40 3.90
C MET A 3 -18.61 5.10 4.68
N LYS A 4 -18.79 3.94 4.03
CA LYS A 4 -18.35 2.66 4.57
C LYS A 4 -16.89 2.82 4.96
N ARG A 5 -16.63 2.91 6.27
CA ARG A 5 -15.28 2.84 6.82
C ARG A 5 -14.71 1.53 6.27
N ARG A 6 -13.71 1.63 5.38
CA ARG A 6 -13.01 0.44 4.91
C ARG A 6 -12.36 -0.16 6.14
N SER A 7 -12.83 -1.34 6.55
CA SER A 7 -12.13 -2.18 7.51
C SER A 7 -10.76 -2.47 6.90
N VAL A 8 -9.72 -1.90 7.50
CA VAL A 8 -8.35 -2.24 7.15
C VAL A 8 -8.07 -3.56 7.86
N THR A 9 -8.19 -4.66 7.13
CA THR A 9 -7.83 -5.98 7.65
C THR A 9 -6.37 -6.23 7.28
N MET A 10 -5.52 -6.38 8.29
CA MET A 10 -4.12 -6.74 8.08
C MET A 10 -3.99 -8.25 8.06
N THR A 11 -3.54 -8.79 6.93
CA THR A 11 -3.28 -10.21 6.76
C THR A 11 -1.88 -10.56 7.28
N ASN A 12 -1.62 -11.83 7.63
CA ASN A 12 -0.33 -12.27 8.17
C ASN A 12 0.87 -11.97 7.22
N GLU A 13 0.62 -11.96 5.91
CA GLU A 13 1.59 -11.52 4.89
C GLU A 13 1.99 -10.04 5.05
N SER A 14 1.05 -9.18 5.45
CA SER A 14 1.27 -7.75 5.69
C SER A 14 2.11 -7.53 6.95
N TRP A 15 1.93 -8.38 7.97
CA TRP A 15 2.80 -8.37 9.16
C TRP A 15 4.25 -8.75 8.83
N GLY A 16 4.47 -9.67 7.89
CA GLY A 16 5.80 -9.98 7.37
C GLY A 16 6.51 -8.74 6.80
N ALA A 17 5.79 -7.91 6.04
CA ALA A 17 6.33 -6.66 5.49
C ALA A 17 6.59 -5.61 6.58
N VAL A 18 5.67 -5.43 7.54
CA VAL A 18 5.87 -4.54 8.69
C VAL A 18 7.10 -4.93 9.50
N ARG A 19 7.31 -6.23 9.77
CA ARG A 19 8.50 -6.72 10.47
C ARG A 19 9.80 -6.39 9.73
N GLN A 20 9.80 -6.46 8.40
CA GLN A 20 10.97 -6.07 7.60
C GLN A 20 11.25 -4.57 7.67
N GLY A 21 10.20 -3.73 7.65
CA GLY A 21 10.32 -2.29 7.87
C GLY A 21 10.88 -1.97 9.25
N LEU A 22 10.28 -2.57 10.28
CA LEU A 22 10.73 -2.44 11.66
C LEU A 22 12.18 -2.86 11.85
N ARG A 23 12.61 -4.00 11.28
CA ARG A 23 14.01 -4.46 11.38
C ARG A 23 15.01 -3.43 10.86
N LYS A 24 14.65 -2.68 9.82
CA LYS A 24 15.47 -1.59 9.27
C LYS A 24 15.41 -0.33 10.13
N SER A 25 14.25 0.00 10.66
CA SER A 25 13.99 1.22 11.43
C SER A 25 14.56 1.17 12.86
N VAL A 26 14.29 0.09 13.60
CA VAL A 26 14.69 -0.05 15.01
C VAL A 26 16.09 -0.65 15.19
N GLY A 27 16.64 -1.25 14.13
CA GLY A 27 17.93 -1.95 14.13
C GLY A 27 17.84 -3.40 14.60
N GLN A 28 18.81 -4.22 14.18
CA GLN A 28 18.79 -5.68 14.33
C GLN A 28 18.69 -6.14 15.80
N ASN A 29 19.47 -5.56 16.71
CA ASN A 29 19.48 -5.99 18.12
C ASN A 29 18.13 -5.72 18.81
N ASN A 30 17.56 -4.54 18.58
CA ASN A 30 16.25 -4.20 19.12
C ASN A 30 15.15 -5.06 18.51
N TYR A 31 15.23 -5.33 17.20
CA TYR A 31 14.29 -6.19 16.51
C TYR A 31 14.25 -7.59 17.13
N THR A 32 15.39 -8.28 17.21
CA THR A 32 15.46 -9.64 17.76
C THR A 32 15.03 -9.69 19.22
N THR A 33 15.37 -8.68 20.02
CA THR A 33 15.05 -8.67 21.45
C THR A 33 13.58 -8.38 21.73
N TRP A 34 12.98 -7.43 21.01
CA TRP A 34 11.71 -6.81 21.40
C TRP A 34 10.59 -6.97 20.38
N ILE A 35 10.90 -7.10 19.10
CA ILE A 35 9.90 -7.09 18.02
C ILE A 35 9.65 -8.50 17.49
N GLU A 36 10.70 -9.28 17.28
CA GLU A 36 10.63 -10.66 16.79
C GLU A 36 9.76 -11.58 17.68
N PRO A 37 9.78 -11.47 19.03
CA PRO A 37 8.93 -12.30 19.89
C PRO A 37 7.44 -11.92 19.87
N LEU A 38 7.06 -10.85 19.17
CA LEU A 38 5.68 -10.41 19.08
C LEU A 38 4.97 -11.15 17.96
N GLU A 39 3.83 -11.77 18.29
CA GLU A 39 2.97 -12.41 17.30
C GLU A 39 1.78 -11.51 17.01
N PHE A 40 1.52 -11.27 15.74
CA PHE A 40 0.35 -10.49 15.33
C PHE A 40 -0.91 -11.35 15.51
N SER A 41 -1.87 -10.83 16.26
CA SER A 41 -3.16 -11.50 16.51
C SER A 41 -4.25 -10.98 15.59
N ASP A 42 -4.50 -9.67 15.59
CA ASP A 42 -5.59 -9.08 14.83
C ASP A 42 -5.38 -7.57 14.58
N LEU A 43 -6.03 -7.04 13.54
CA LEU A 43 -6.16 -5.61 13.29
C LEU A 43 -7.62 -5.31 12.97
N THR A 44 -8.34 -4.79 13.97
CA THR A 44 -9.75 -4.43 13.86
C THR A 44 -9.96 -3.01 14.34
N ASP A 45 -10.75 -2.23 13.59
CA ASP A 45 -11.07 -0.82 13.89
C ASP A 45 -9.87 0.09 14.17
N GLY A 46 -8.70 -0.25 13.58
CA GLY A 46 -7.46 0.50 13.75
C GLY A 46 -6.66 0.14 15.00
N ILE A 47 -7.05 -0.92 15.72
CA ILE A 47 -6.34 -1.42 16.89
C ILE A 47 -5.59 -2.70 16.50
N ALA A 48 -4.25 -2.59 16.45
CA ALA A 48 -3.38 -3.75 16.24
C ALA A 48 -3.17 -4.49 17.57
N THR A 49 -3.56 -5.75 17.62
CA THR A 49 -3.41 -6.62 18.79
C THR A 49 -2.26 -7.59 18.56
N PHE A 50 -1.38 -7.68 19.55
CA PHE A 50 -0.22 -8.58 19.53
C PHE A 50 -0.28 -9.52 20.74
N VAL A 51 0.10 -10.77 20.51
CA VAL A 51 0.45 -11.70 21.58
C VAL A 51 1.90 -11.42 21.97
N VAL A 52 2.13 -11.29 23.27
CA VAL A 52 3.44 -10.98 23.84
C VAL A 52 3.87 -12.09 24.80
N PRO A 53 5.17 -12.40 24.89
CA PRO A 53 5.66 -13.49 25.75
C PRO A 53 5.54 -13.17 27.24
N SER A 54 5.51 -11.89 27.62
CA SER A 54 5.26 -11.44 28.99
C SER A 54 4.72 -10.01 29.03
N GLN A 55 4.09 -9.65 30.15
CA GLN A 55 3.60 -8.29 30.38
C GLN A 55 4.72 -7.24 30.33
N PHE A 56 5.93 -7.59 30.82
CA PHE A 56 7.08 -6.70 30.77
C PHE A 56 7.48 -6.36 29.33
N VAL A 57 7.55 -7.37 28.46
CA VAL A 57 7.85 -7.16 27.03
C VAL A 57 6.81 -6.27 26.38
N GLY A 58 5.51 -6.56 26.60
CA GLY A 58 4.43 -5.73 26.06
C GLY A 58 4.51 -4.26 26.50
N ASN A 59 4.74 -4.02 27.81
CA ASN A 59 4.89 -2.68 28.35
C ASN A 59 6.12 -1.95 27.80
N TRP A 60 7.26 -2.63 27.68
CA TRP A 60 8.48 -2.06 27.14
C TRP A 60 8.33 -1.70 25.67
N VAL A 61 7.78 -2.61 24.86
CA VAL A 61 7.53 -2.39 23.44
C VAL A 61 6.59 -1.23 23.20
N SER A 62 5.45 -1.20 23.91
CA SER A 62 4.46 -0.12 23.77
C SER A 62 5.07 1.25 24.06
N ARG A 63 5.91 1.37 25.10
CA ARG A 63 6.55 2.63 25.48
C ARG A 63 7.65 3.09 24.52
N ASN A 64 8.48 2.16 24.02
CA ASN A 64 9.70 2.51 23.28
C ASN A 64 9.54 2.45 21.76
N PHE A 65 8.68 1.56 21.26
CA PHE A 65 8.55 1.25 19.84
C PHE A 65 7.11 1.39 19.32
N GLY A 66 6.14 1.74 20.17
CA GLY A 66 4.73 1.81 19.79
C GLY A 66 4.47 2.74 18.61
N GLU A 67 5.09 3.93 18.62
CA GLU A 67 4.96 4.91 17.53
C GLU A 67 5.53 4.37 16.21
N GLN A 68 6.74 3.79 16.23
CA GLN A 68 7.38 3.21 15.04
C GLN A 68 6.57 2.03 14.49
N ILE A 69 6.00 1.19 15.37
CA ILE A 69 5.12 0.09 14.98
C ILE A 69 3.86 0.63 14.26
N ILE A 70 3.23 1.67 14.81
CA ILE A 70 2.06 2.30 14.18
C ILE A 70 2.42 2.89 12.82
N GLN A 71 3.56 3.57 12.71
CA GLN A 71 4.03 4.17 11.45
C GLN A 71 4.26 3.12 10.37
N GLU A 72 4.94 2.02 10.70
CA GLU A 72 5.20 0.92 9.75
C GLU A 72 3.92 0.17 9.35
N ILE A 73 3.01 -0.07 10.31
CA ILE A 73 1.68 -0.65 10.02
C ILE A 73 0.89 0.26 9.10
N THR A 74 0.89 1.58 9.35
CA THR A 74 0.18 2.55 8.53
C THR A 74 0.76 2.62 7.13
N ALA A 75 2.09 2.66 7.00
CA ALA A 75 2.76 2.66 5.70
C ALA A 75 2.45 1.40 4.88
N THR A 76 2.39 0.24 5.54
CA THR A 76 2.16 -1.06 4.89
C THR A 76 0.68 -1.35 4.63
N CYS A 77 -0.24 -0.93 5.50
CA CYS A 77 -1.67 -1.13 5.31
C CYS A 77 -2.31 -0.09 4.37
N MET A 78 -1.58 0.98 4.02
CA MET A 78 -1.98 1.96 3.00
C MET A 78 -1.57 1.55 1.57
N VAL A 79 -1.57 0.25 1.24
CA VAL A 79 -1.25 -0.21 -0.12
C VAL A 79 -2.36 0.16 -1.11
N ALA A 80 -2.06 1.16 -1.94
CA ALA A 80 -2.70 1.58 -3.19
C ALA A 80 -4.24 1.70 -3.24
N ARG A 81 -4.76 2.94 -3.16
CA ARG A 81 -6.20 3.22 -3.34
C ARG A 81 -6.76 2.98 -4.75
N ARG A 82 -5.93 3.03 -5.81
CA ARG A 82 -6.33 2.73 -7.19
C ARG A 82 -5.11 2.64 -8.11
N LEU A 83 -4.95 1.51 -8.80
CA LEU A 83 -4.16 1.50 -10.03
C LEU A 83 -5.07 1.95 -11.19
N SER A 84 -4.86 3.16 -11.70
CA SER A 84 -5.54 3.64 -12.90
C SER A 84 -4.63 3.38 -14.11
N ARG A 85 -5.00 2.43 -14.97
CA ARG A 85 -4.31 2.15 -16.23
C ARG A 85 -5.15 2.74 -17.36
N ASN A 86 -4.76 3.91 -17.86
CA ASN A 86 -5.39 4.47 -19.05
C ASN A 86 -4.78 3.78 -20.27
N LEU A 87 -5.56 2.91 -20.93
CA LEU A 87 -5.21 2.50 -22.28
C LEU A 87 -5.41 3.75 -23.15
N SER A 88 -4.34 4.26 -23.77
CA SER A 88 -4.51 5.05 -24.98
C SER A 88 -5.36 4.21 -25.91
N ARG A 89 -6.66 4.51 -26.03
CA ARG A 89 -7.54 3.97 -27.06
C ARG A 89 -7.01 4.48 -28.39
N ARG A 90 -5.89 3.93 -28.87
CA ARG A 90 -5.55 4.02 -30.28
C ARG A 90 -6.39 2.98 -30.99
N ARG A 91 -7.59 3.40 -31.34
CA ARG A 91 -8.23 3.08 -32.61
C ARG A 91 -9.42 4.01 -32.82
N PRO A 92 -9.47 4.67 -33.98
CA PRO A 92 -10.28 4.05 -35.00
C PRO A 92 -9.44 3.63 -36.19
N ALA A 93 -9.73 2.44 -36.69
CA ALA A 93 -9.41 2.09 -38.05
C ALA A 93 -10.34 2.88 -38.98
N TYR A 94 -9.72 3.49 -39.98
CA TYR A 94 -10.21 3.72 -41.34
C TYR A 94 -11.13 4.92 -41.62
N ARG A 95 -10.63 5.81 -42.49
CA ARG A 95 -11.31 6.16 -43.74
C ARG A 95 -10.24 6.44 -44.79
N THR A 96 -9.99 5.47 -45.67
CA THR A 96 -9.51 5.86 -47.00
C THR A 96 -10.68 6.48 -47.74
N PHE A 97 -10.38 7.61 -48.38
CA PHE A 97 -11.22 8.19 -49.42
C PHE A 97 -10.37 8.20 -50.69
N PRO A 98 -10.80 7.51 -51.76
CA PRO A 98 -10.31 7.77 -53.10
C PRO A 98 -11.22 8.82 -53.75
N GLU A 99 -10.66 9.96 -54.17
CA GLU A 99 -11.18 10.95 -55.15
C GLU A 99 -10.66 12.32 -54.73
N SER A 100 -10.10 13.18 -55.56
CA SER A 100 -9.69 13.16 -56.97
C SER A 100 -9.00 14.51 -57.15
N CYS A 101 -7.93 14.55 -57.96
CA CYS A 101 -7.22 15.78 -58.26
C CYS A 101 -8.15 16.87 -58.79
N GLN A 102 -8.27 17.98 -58.07
CA GLN A 102 -8.62 19.27 -58.67
C GLN A 102 -7.66 20.34 -58.16
N TYR A 103 -6.53 20.46 -58.85
CA TYR A 103 -5.72 21.67 -58.89
C TYR A 103 -5.29 21.89 -60.35
N GLY A 104 -5.75 22.98 -60.93
CA GLY A 104 -5.48 23.37 -62.31
C GLY A 104 -6.27 24.63 -62.66
N GLY A 105 -5.94 25.72 -61.97
CA GLY A 105 -6.46 27.05 -62.27
C GLY A 105 -5.88 27.60 -63.58
N VAL A 106 -6.78 28.21 -64.35
CA VAL A 106 -6.66 29.49 -65.06
C VAL A 106 -5.25 29.96 -65.48
N GLY A 107 -5.04 30.03 -66.79
CA GLY A 107 -4.07 30.90 -67.45
C GLY A 107 -4.74 31.45 -68.71
N ALA A 108 -4.75 32.78 -68.83
CA ALA A 108 -5.29 33.55 -69.94
C ALA A 108 -4.43 33.44 -71.22
#